data_AF-J4UCC0-F1
#
_entry.id   AF-J4UCC0-F1
#
_cell.length_a   1.000
_cell.length_b   1.000
_cell.length_c   1.000
_cell.angle_alpha   90.00
_cell.angle_beta   90.00
_cell.angle_gamma   90.00
#
_symmetry.space_group_name_H-M   'P 1'
#
loop_
_entity.id
_entity.type
_entity.pdbx_description
1 polymer ?
#
loop_
_entity_poly.entity_id
_entity_poly.type
_entity_poly.pdbx_seq_one_letter_code
_entity_poly.pdbx_strand_id
1 'polypeptide(L)'
;MDALTAEYDQAVLQLIREWNAKRDPTFAVVWQPGSAVDIANYPIEAVSDVDCFHPSSDAHGRLAAGFWNRYHLDLESKAAPITWDESIKVRCLEDGDRIKIPNL
;
A
#
# COMPACT_ATOMS: atom_id res chain seq x y z
N MET A 1 -4.40 19.51 -3.36
CA MET A 1 -4.36 18.53 -2.27
C MET A 1 -3.08 17.71 -2.30
N ASP A 2 -2.45 17.60 -3.46
CA ASP A 2 -1.24 16.79 -3.70
C ASP A 2 -0.06 17.20 -2.82
N ALA A 3 0.18 18.51 -2.65
CA ALA A 3 1.22 19.01 -1.74
C ALA A 3 0.99 18.56 -0.29
N LEU A 4 -0.26 18.63 0.19
CA LEU A 4 -0.62 18.20 1.55
C LEU A 4 -0.50 16.67 1.72
N THR A 5 -0.77 15.91 0.66
CA THR A 5 -0.58 14.45 0.64
C THR A 5 0.90 14.10 0.72
N ALA A 6 1.74 14.81 -0.04
CA ALA A 6 3.18 14.63 0.04
C ALA A 6 3.74 14.97 1.43
N GLU A 7 3.28 16.06 2.05
CA GLU A 7 3.65 16.42 3.42
C GLU A 7 3.22 15.36 4.44
N TYR A 8 2.00 14.82 4.30
CA TYR A 8 1.51 13.71 5.11
C TYR A 8 2.39 12.47 4.97
N ASP A 9 2.71 12.07 3.73
CA ASP A 9 3.59 10.92 3.46
C ASP A 9 4.98 11.12 4.09
N GLN A 10 5.55 12.32 4.00
CA GLN A 10 6.83 12.64 4.66
C GLN A 10 6.74 12.49 6.19
N ALA A 11 5.66 12.96 6.81
CA ALA A 11 5.44 12.83 8.24
C ALA A 11 5.33 11.35 8.66
N VAL A 12 4.60 10.53 7.90
CA VAL A 12 4.49 9.09 8.18
C VAL A 12 5.83 8.38 7.99
N LEU A 13 6.56 8.64 6.90
CA LEU A 13 7.87 8.05 6.67
C LEU A 13 8.87 8.42 7.78
N GLN A 14 8.79 9.64 8.31
CA GLN A 14 9.59 10.05 9.46
C GLN A 14 9.25 9.24 10.72
N LEU A 15 7.97 9.01 11.02
CA LEU A 15 7.56 8.15 12.14
C LEU A 15 8.08 6.71 11.97
N ILE A 16 8.06 6.17 10.75
CA ILE A 16 8.57 4.83 10.45
C ILE A 16 10.08 4.76 10.70
N ARG A 17 10.84 5.78 10.26
CA ARG A 17 12.29 5.89 10.57
C ARG A 17 12.54 5.86 12.07
N GLU A 18 11.82 6.68 12.82
CA GLU A 18 12.01 6.81 14.27
C GLU A 18 11.70 5.50 15.02
N TRP A 19 10.65 4.79 14.62
CA TRP A 19 10.31 3.51 15.23
C TRP A 19 11.31 2.40 14.86
N ASN A 20 11.69 2.29 13.58
CA ASN A 20 12.60 1.24 13.15
C ASN A 20 14.03 1.46 13.67
N ALA A 21 14.44 2.72 13.92
CA ALA A 21 15.72 3.04 14.56
C ALA A 21 15.85 2.47 15.99
N LYS A 22 14.73 2.23 16.70
CA LYS A 22 14.73 1.62 18.04
C LYS A 22 15.10 0.15 18.04
N ARG A 23 14.99 -0.54 16.89
CA ARG A 23 15.31 -1.97 16.72
C ARG A 23 14.61 -2.86 17.75
N ASP A 24 13.32 -2.62 17.99
CA ASP A 24 12.52 -3.45 18.88
C ASP A 24 12.48 -4.90 18.34
N PRO A 25 12.81 -5.92 19.14
CA PRO A 25 12.88 -7.31 18.67
C PRO A 25 11.50 -7.93 18.41
N THR A 26 10.41 -7.26 18.82
CA THR A 26 9.03 -7.76 18.75
C THR A 26 8.11 -6.88 17.91
N PHE A 27 8.58 -5.72 17.48
CA PHE A 27 7.77 -4.74 16.77
C PHE A 27 8.55 -4.08 15.63
N ALA A 28 7.92 -3.95 14.48
CA ALA A 28 8.45 -3.25 13.33
C ALA A 28 7.34 -2.46 12.64
N VAL A 29 7.70 -1.33 12.04
CA VAL A 29 6.76 -0.52 11.25
C VAL A 29 7.15 -0.61 9.78
N VAL A 30 6.15 -0.81 8.93
CA VAL A 30 6.32 -0.86 7.48
C VAL A 30 5.42 0.17 6.82
N TRP A 31 5.84 0.60 5.64
CA TRP A 31 5.06 1.50 4.80
C TRP A 31 4.39 0.74 3.66
N GLN A 32 3.16 1.14 3.34
CA GLN A 32 2.47 0.80 2.11
C GLN A 32 2.08 2.13 1.46
N PRO A 33 2.71 2.51 0.34
CA PRO A 33 2.50 3.82 -0.26
C PRO A 33 1.10 3.92 -0.85
N GLY A 34 0.37 4.98 -0.46
CA GLY A 34 -0.92 5.30 -1.05
C GLY A 34 -0.84 5.59 -2.55
N SER A 35 0.33 6.04 -3.04
CA SER A 35 0.59 6.25 -4.47
C SER A 35 0.49 4.99 -5.34
N ALA A 36 0.50 3.79 -4.73
CA ALA A 36 0.24 2.55 -5.46
C ALA A 36 -1.23 2.40 -5.87
N VAL A 37 -2.14 3.20 -5.30
CA VAL A 37 -3.58 3.18 -5.61
C VAL A 37 -3.84 4.06 -6.84
N ASP A 38 -4.12 3.43 -7.97
CA ASP A 38 -4.26 4.11 -9.27
C ASP A 38 -5.72 4.42 -9.63
N ILE A 39 -6.43 5.13 -8.75
CA ILE A 39 -7.86 5.46 -8.92
C ILE A 39 -8.12 6.16 -10.27
N ALA A 40 -7.18 6.98 -10.76
CA ALA A 40 -7.33 7.71 -12.01
C ALA A 40 -7.48 6.79 -13.24
N ASN A 41 -6.94 5.57 -13.18
CA ASN A 41 -7.02 4.57 -14.25
C ASN A 41 -7.95 3.39 -13.90
N TYR A 42 -8.64 3.45 -12.77
CA TYR A 42 -9.64 2.45 -12.40
C TYR A 42 -10.99 2.74 -13.09
N PRO A 43 -11.82 1.71 -13.31
CA PRO A 43 -13.16 1.93 -13.83
C PRO A 43 -14.05 2.60 -12.78
N ILE A 44 -15.18 3.16 -13.19
CA ILE A 44 -16.06 3.96 -12.30
C ILE A 44 -16.63 3.12 -11.14
N GLU A 45 -16.77 1.81 -11.33
CA GLU A 45 -17.21 0.85 -10.32
C GLU A 45 -16.21 0.67 -9.18
N ALA A 46 -15.00 1.24 -9.30
CA ALA A 46 -14.03 1.25 -8.22
C ALA A 46 -14.39 2.18 -7.06
N VAL A 47 -15.30 3.13 -7.26
CA VAL A 47 -15.84 3.97 -6.19
C VAL A 47 -17.26 3.55 -5.81
N SER A 48 -17.64 3.84 -4.58
CA SER A 48 -18.97 3.62 -4.03
C SER A 48 -20.03 4.37 -4.84
N ASP A 49 -21.13 3.69 -5.16
CA ASP A 49 -22.29 4.29 -5.83
C ASP A 49 -23.11 5.22 -4.93
N VAL A 50 -22.83 5.21 -3.61
CA VAL A 50 -23.49 6.06 -2.62
C VAL A 50 -22.91 7.47 -2.59
N ASP A 51 -21.59 7.61 -2.71
CA ASP A 51 -20.89 8.88 -2.53
C ASP A 51 -19.85 9.21 -3.62
N CYS A 52 -19.61 8.29 -4.56
CA CYS A 52 -18.64 8.43 -5.64
C CYS A 52 -17.22 8.79 -5.15
N PHE A 53 -16.88 8.42 -3.90
CA PHE A 53 -15.64 8.82 -3.26
C PHE A 53 -14.93 7.64 -2.59
N HIS A 54 -15.61 6.92 -1.70
CA HIS A 54 -14.99 5.80 -1.01
C HIS A 54 -14.74 4.65 -2.00
N PRO A 55 -13.69 3.83 -1.81
CA PRO A 55 -13.52 2.62 -2.60
C PRO A 55 -14.75 1.72 -2.47
N SER A 56 -15.18 1.15 -3.59
CA SER A 56 -16.22 0.12 -3.57
C SER A 56 -15.71 -1.17 -2.91
N SER A 57 -16.63 -2.09 -2.58
CA SER A 57 -16.22 -3.42 -2.07
C SER A 57 -15.28 -4.15 -3.02
N ASP A 58 -15.48 -3.98 -4.33
CA ASP A 58 -14.67 -4.57 -5.38
C ASP A 58 -13.27 -3.94 -5.46
N ALA A 59 -13.16 -2.62 -5.27
CA ALA A 59 -11.88 -1.95 -5.16
C ALA A 59 -11.14 -2.37 -3.89
N HIS A 60 -11.84 -2.46 -2.75
CA HIS A 60 -11.25 -2.95 -1.50
C HIS A 60 -10.60 -4.33 -1.66
N GLY A 61 -11.26 -5.28 -2.32
CA GLY A 61 -10.71 -6.62 -2.55
C GLY A 61 -9.43 -6.60 -3.41
N ARG A 62 -9.42 -5.78 -4.48
CA ARG A 62 -8.25 -5.62 -5.36
C ARG A 62 -7.08 -4.94 -4.66
N LEU A 63 -7.35 -3.87 -3.91
CA LEU A 63 -6.33 -3.16 -3.14
C LEU A 63 -5.74 -4.07 -2.04
N ALA A 64 -6.57 -4.81 -1.32
CA ALA A 64 -6.12 -5.75 -0.30
C ALA A 64 -5.16 -6.81 -0.88
N ALA A 65 -5.54 -7.44 -2.00
CA ALA A 65 -4.67 -8.38 -2.70
C ALA A 65 -3.41 -7.71 -3.25
N GLY A 66 -3.54 -6.50 -3.82
CA GLY A 66 -2.44 -5.71 -4.35
C GLY A 66 -1.38 -5.40 -3.30
N PHE A 67 -1.79 -4.97 -2.11
CA PHE A 67 -0.90 -4.71 -0.97
C PHE A 67 -0.31 -5.99 -0.40
N TRP A 68 -1.10 -7.06 -0.26
CA TRP A 68 -0.62 -8.37 0.20
C TRP A 68 0.51 -8.90 -0.68
N ASN A 69 0.31 -8.88 -2.01
CA ASN A 69 1.29 -9.37 -2.97
C ASN A 69 2.60 -8.58 -2.99
N ARG A 70 2.58 -7.34 -2.48
CA ARG A 70 3.72 -6.42 -2.44
C ARG A 70 4.34 -6.33 -1.04
N TYR A 71 3.79 -7.00 -0.04
CA TYR A 71 4.13 -6.77 1.37
C TYR A 71 5.63 -7.02 1.70
N HIS A 72 6.24 -7.97 0.99
CA HIS A 72 7.67 -8.34 1.11
C HIS A 72 8.62 -7.48 0.28
N LEU A 73 8.10 -6.68 -0.64
CA LEU A 73 8.92 -5.89 -1.56
C LEU A 73 9.62 -4.72 -0.84
N ASP A 74 10.67 -4.20 -1.46
CA ASP A 74 11.24 -2.90 -1.07
C ASP A 74 10.27 -1.75 -1.38
N LEU A 75 10.54 -0.57 -0.81
CA LEU A 75 9.63 0.57 -0.87
C LEU A 75 9.36 1.07 -2.28
N GLU A 76 10.38 1.08 -3.14
CA GLU A 76 10.24 1.50 -4.54
C GLU A 76 9.31 0.55 -5.28
N SER A 77 9.54 -0.75 -5.13
CA SER A 77 8.71 -1.80 -5.74
C SER A 77 7.28 -1.83 -5.18
N LYS A 78 7.08 -1.44 -3.91
CA LYS A 78 5.74 -1.26 -3.31
C LYS A 78 4.96 -0.10 -3.91
N ALA A 79 5.64 0.94 -4.38
CA ALA A 79 5.01 2.12 -4.98
C ALA A 79 4.53 1.88 -6.42
N ALA A 80 4.88 0.75 -7.03
CA ALA A 80 4.37 0.38 -8.34
C ALA A 80 2.83 0.26 -8.33
N PRO A 81 2.13 0.86 -9.31
CA PRO A 81 0.67 0.86 -9.37
C PRO A 81 0.06 -0.53 -9.18
N ILE A 82 -0.99 -0.62 -8.36
CA ILE A 82 -1.89 -1.75 -8.31
C ILE A 82 -2.84 -1.57 -9.48
N THR A 83 -2.73 -2.40 -10.51
CA THR A 83 -3.61 -2.32 -11.68
C THR A 83 -4.96 -2.96 -11.41
N TRP A 84 -6.01 -2.47 -12.07
CA TRP A 84 -7.31 -3.13 -12.07
C TRP A 84 -7.27 -4.43 -12.90
N ASP A 85 -7.32 -5.58 -12.24
CA ASP A 85 -7.48 -6.90 -12.86
C ASP A 85 -8.95 -7.35 -12.72
N GLU A 86 -9.49 -8.03 -13.74
CA GLU A 86 -10.83 -8.62 -13.68
C GLU A 86 -10.94 -9.65 -12.55
N SER A 87 -9.83 -10.31 -12.22
CA SER A 87 -9.71 -11.32 -11.18
C SER A 87 -8.82 -10.87 -10.03
N ILE A 88 -9.24 -11.14 -8.79
CA ILE A 88 -8.41 -10.89 -7.60
C ILE A 88 -7.43 -12.05 -7.45
N LYS A 89 -6.14 -11.78 -7.64
CA LYS A 89 -5.06 -12.76 -7.47
C LYS A 89 -4.33 -12.52 -6.15
N VAL A 90 -4.43 -13.47 -5.23
CA VAL A 90 -3.69 -13.45 -3.97
C VAL A 90 -2.50 -14.41 -4.09
N ARG A 91 -1.30 -13.89 -3.88
CA ARG A 91 -0.07 -14.68 -3.89
C ARG A 91 0.07 -15.46 -2.57
N CYS A 92 0.41 -16.74 -2.67
CA CYS A 92 0.93 -17.50 -1.54
C CYS A 92 2.37 -17.06 -1.26
N LEU A 93 2.62 -16.50 -0.08
CA LEU A 93 3.96 -16.08 0.32
C LEU A 93 4.78 -17.28 0.79
N GLU A 94 6.06 -17.29 0.43
CA GLU A 94 7.00 -18.35 0.76
C GLU A 94 8.05 -17.86 1.77
N ASP A 95 8.95 -18.75 2.20
CA ASP A 95 9.98 -18.41 3.19
C ASP A 95 10.89 -17.26 2.77
N GLY A 96 11.08 -17.03 1.46
CA GLY A 96 11.84 -15.90 0.93
C GLY A 96 11.09 -14.56 0.94
N ASP A 97 9.77 -14.57 1.11
CA ASP A 97 8.91 -13.38 1.05
C ASP A 97 8.75 -12.72 2.45
N ARG A 98 9.82 -12.72 3.24
CA ARG A 98 9.79 -12.06 4.55
C ARG A 98 9.65 -10.56 4.38
N ILE A 99 8.92 -9.96 5.31
CA ILE A 99 8.72 -8.52 5.37
C ILE A 99 10.09 -7.85 5.49
N LYS A 100 10.43 -7.01 4.51
CA LYS A 100 11.62 -6.16 4.57
C LYS A 100 11.30 -4.94 5.42
N ILE A 101 11.95 -4.84 6.59
CA ILE A 101 11.92 -3.62 7.40
C ILE A 101 12.72 -2.57 6.62
N PRO A 102 12.10 -1.45 6.23
CA PRO A 102 12.78 -0.49 5.39
C PRO A 102 13.84 0.28 6.19
N ASN A 103 15.06 0.35 5.63
CA ASN A 103 16.11 1.28 6.05
C ASN A 103 15.86 2.61 5.33
N LEU A 104 14.97 3.42 5.90
CA LEU A 104 14.54 4.73 5.41
C LEU A 104 15.48 5.87 5.81
#